data_AF-A0A0P7A9B4-F1
#
_entry.id   AF-A0A0P7A9B4-F1
#
_cell.length_a   1.000
_cell.length_b   1.000
_cell.length_c   1.000
_cell.angle_alpha   90.00
_cell.angle_beta   90.00
_cell.angle_gamma   90.00
#
_symmetry.space_group_name_H-M   'P 1'
#
loop_
_entity.id
_entity.type
_entity.pdbx_description
1 polymer ?
#
loop_
_entity_poly.entity_id
_entity_poly.type
_entity_poly.pdbx_seq_one_letter_code
_entity_poly.pdbx_strand_id
1 'polypeptide(L)' 'MLNYTDVYLGTVHDCGFYMSADQFQYWKHTQLTVDIVKGRGSNFSLEIPLGLRFIIKSRIFTKEELKQLHRD' A
#
# COMPACT_ATOMS: atom_id res chain seq x y z
N MET A 1 -13.31 9.79 -16.67
CA MET A 1 -12.83 10.94 -15.88
C MET A 1 -11.49 10.55 -15.30
N LEU A 2 -10.41 11.17 -15.74
CA LEU A 2 -9.09 11.01 -15.13
C LEU A 2 -9.09 11.87 -13.86
N ASN A 3 -9.49 11.32 -12.73
CA ASN A 3 -9.20 11.97 -11.45
C ASN A 3 -7.75 11.63 -11.10
N TYR A 4 -6.86 12.60 -11.26
CA TYR A 4 -5.48 12.52 -10.80
C TYR A 4 -5.43 12.60 -9.27
N THR A 5 -6.04 11.63 -8.58
CA THR A 5 -6.14 11.62 -7.12
C THR A 5 -5.28 10.55 -6.49
N ASP A 6 -4.37 9.92 -7.22
CA ASP A 6 -3.43 8.98 -6.62
C ASP A 6 -2.37 9.74 -5.80
N VAL A 7 -2.26 9.36 -4.53
CA VAL A 7 -1.25 9.81 -3.58
C VAL A 7 -0.06 8.88 -3.70
N TYR A 8 1.11 9.46 -3.97
CA TYR A 8 2.37 8.74 -3.91
C TYR A 8 2.76 8.46 -2.46
N LEU A 9 2.95 7.20 -2.11
CA LEU A 9 3.28 6.76 -0.75
C LEU A 9 4.77 6.47 -0.55
N GLY A 10 5.52 6.29 -1.64
CA GLY A 10 6.94 5.96 -1.60
C GLY A 10 7.33 4.90 -2.63
N THR A 11 8.53 4.36 -2.50
CA THR A 11 9.06 3.31 -3.38
C THR A 11 9.19 1.97 -2.66
N VAL A 12 8.87 0.88 -3.36
CA VAL A 12 9.16 -0.51 -2.95
C VAL A 12 10.01 -1.14 -4.04
N HIS A 13 11.25 -1.50 -3.75
CA HIS A 13 12.21 -2.02 -4.75
C HIS A 13 12.25 -1.16 -6.03
N ASP A 14 12.44 0.16 -5.86
CA ASP A 14 12.48 1.17 -6.93
C ASP A 14 11.17 1.34 -7.75
N CYS A 15 10.11 0.62 -7.39
CA CYS A 15 8.78 0.80 -7.96
C CYS A 15 7.96 1.78 -7.10
N GLY A 16 7.36 2.78 -7.74
CA GLY A 16 6.46 3.70 -7.05
C GLY A 16 5.20 3.01 -6.55
N PHE A 17 4.83 3.26 -5.29
CA PHE A 17 3.63 2.75 -4.66
C PHE A 17 2.63 3.90 -4.47
N TYR A 18 1.43 3.71 -5.00
CA TYR A 18 0.39 4.72 -5.09
C TYR A 18 -0.92 4.22 -4.49
N MET A 19 -1.72 5.14 -3.98
CA MET A 19 -3.04 4.85 -3.42
C MET A 19 -4.00 5.98 -3.78
N SER A 20 -5.25 5.66 -4.11
CA SER A 20 -6.23 6.70 -4.38
C SER A 20 -6.43 7.60 -3.15
N ALA A 21 -6.71 8.89 -3.35
CA ALA A 21 -6.83 9.87 -2.27
C ALA A 21 -7.88 9.46 -1.23
N ASP A 22 -9.00 8.87 -1.66
CA ASP A 22 -10.07 8.43 -0.77
C ASP A 22 -9.60 7.28 0.14
N GLN A 23 -8.87 6.31 -0.43
CA GLN A 23 -8.26 5.24 0.36
C GLN A 23 -7.17 5.80 1.28
N PHE A 24 -6.36 6.75 0.81
CA PHE A 24 -5.34 7.39 1.63
C PHE A 24 -5.95 8.11 2.83
N GLN A 25 -7.01 8.89 2.65
CA GLN A 25 -7.66 9.55 3.80
C GLN A 25 -8.16 8.54 4.83
N TYR A 26 -8.67 7.40 4.37
CA TYR A 26 -9.13 6.33 5.24
C TYR A 26 -7.98 5.57 5.91
N TRP A 27 -6.82 5.38 5.26
CA TRP A 27 -5.72 4.53 5.76
C TRP A 27 -4.48 5.27 6.27
N LYS A 28 -4.39 6.61 6.16
CA LYS A 28 -3.20 7.40 6.55
C LYS A 28 -2.72 7.22 7.99
N HIS A 29 -3.55 6.64 8.86
CA HIS A 29 -3.24 6.34 10.26
C HIS A 29 -2.83 4.88 10.48
N THR A 30 -2.54 4.14 9.40
CA THR A 30 -2.13 2.74 9.42
C THR A 30 -0.73 2.53 8.82
N GLN A 31 0.06 1.67 9.45
CA GLN A 31 1.21 1.08 8.79
C GLN A 31 0.73 0.01 7.81
N LEU A 32 1.21 0.08 6.58
CA LEU A 32 0.95 -0.91 5.54
C LEU A 32 2.21 -1.72 5.29
N THR A 33 2.07 -3.04 5.30
CA THR A 33 3.10 -3.98 4.87
C THR A 33 2.63 -4.66 3.61
N VAL A 34 3.40 -4.50 2.54
CA VAL A 34 3.25 -5.25 1.29
C VAL A 34 3.99 -6.59 1.47
N ASP A 35 3.26 -7.69 1.32
CA ASP A 35 3.79 -9.05 1.51
C ASP A 35 3.35 -9.96 0.34
N ILE A 36 4.01 -11.11 0.19
CA ILE A 36 3.74 -12.09 -0.87
C ILE A 36 3.48 -13.47 -0.28
N VAL A 37 2.41 -14.11 -0.73
CA VAL A 37 2.03 -15.45 -0.28
C VAL A 37 1.67 -16.34 -1.45
N LYS A 38 1.68 -17.67 -1.24
CA LYS A 38 1.16 -18.62 -2.23
C LYS A 38 -0.35 -18.45 -2.37
N GLY A 39 -0.85 -18.47 -3.60
CA GLY A 39 -2.29 -18.42 -3.88
C GLY A 39 -2.62 -17.78 -5.23
N ARG A 40 -3.92 -17.66 -5.50
CA ARG A 40 -4.43 -16.98 -6.70
C ARG A 40 -4.43 -15.46 -6.48
N GLY A 41 -3.69 -14.75 -7.32
CA GLY A 41 -3.71 -13.28 -7.40
C GLY A 41 -5.02 -12.72 -7.96
N SER A 42 -5.18 -11.40 -7.88
CA SER A 42 -6.28 -10.68 -8.55
C SER A 42 -6.16 -10.83 -10.07
N ASN A 43 -7.27 -10.73 -10.82
CA ASN A 43 -7.30 -10.99 -12.27
C ASN A 43 -6.31 -10.15 -13.12
N PHE A 44 -5.80 -9.03 -12.60
CA PHE A 44 -4.84 -8.15 -13.30
C PHE A 44 -3.41 -8.23 -12.74
N SER A 45 -3.15 -9.13 -11.80
CA SER A 45 -1.83 -9.25 -11.17
C SER A 45 -0.85 -10.02 -12.05
N LEU A 46 0.40 -9.57 -12.14
CA LEU A 46 1.42 -10.17 -13.01
C LEU A 46 2.01 -11.46 -12.44
N GLU A 47 1.92 -11.67 -11.13
CA GLU A 47 2.48 -12.82 -10.42
C GLU A 47 1.57 -14.07 -10.43
N ILE A 48 0.37 -13.99 -11.03
CA ILE A 48 -0.58 -15.10 -11.16
C ILE A 48 0.08 -16.40 -11.72
N PRO A 49 0.83 -16.38 -12.84
CA PRO A 49 1.46 -17.59 -13.38
C PRO A 49 2.53 -18.18 -12.44
N LEU A 50 3.00 -17.43 -11.45
CA LEU A 50 3.96 -17.90 -10.44
C LEU A 50 3.27 -18.61 -9.26
N GLY A 51 1.94 -18.65 -9.22
CA GLY A 51 1.18 -19.21 -8.10
C GLY A 51 1.29 -18.39 -6.81
N LEU A 52 1.60 -17.10 -6.95
CA LEU A 52 1.76 -16.14 -5.86
C LEU A 52 0.65 -15.08 -5.89
N ARG A 53 0.52 -14.35 -4.80
CA ARG A 53 -0.28 -13.13 -4.73
C ARG A 53 0.28 -12.12 -3.72
N PHE A 54 0.13 -10.85 -4.02
CA PHE A 54 0.37 -9.79 -3.04
C PHE A 54 -0.76 -9.71 -2.01
N ILE A 55 -0.40 -9.40 -0.76
CA ILE A 55 -1.33 -9.03 0.30
C ILE A 55 -0.85 -7.76 0.99
N ILE A 56 -1.81 -6.92 1.40
CA ILE A 56 -1.55 -5.78 2.28
C ILE A 56 -1.98 -6.17 3.69
N LYS A 57 -1.04 -6.12 4.64
CA LYS A 57 -1.34 -6.19 6.06
C LYS A 57 -1.35 -4.77 6.61
N SER A 58 -2.38 -4.43 7.36
CA SER A 58 -2.50 -3.12 8.00
C SER A 58 -2.51 -3.26 9.51
N ARG A 59 -1.88 -2.30 10.19
CA ARG A 59 -2.04 -2.07 11.62
C ARG A 59 -2.12 -0.59 11.91
N ILE A 60 -2.83 -0.21 12.95
CA ILE A 60 -2.86 1.19 13.41
C ILE A 60 -1.46 1.57 13.90
N PHE A 61 -0.99 2.77 13.53
CA PHE A 61 0.26 3.30 14.07
C PHE A 61 0.13 3.55 15.58
N THR A 62 1.21 3.35 16.32
CA THR A 62 1.28 3.82 17.71
C THR A 62 1.34 5.35 17.76
N LYS A 63 1.10 5.94 18.93
CA LYS A 63 1.22 7.39 19.11
C LYS A 63 2.62 7.89 18.82
N GLU A 64 3.63 7.08 19.13
CA GLU A 64 5.05 7.36 18.91
C GLU A 64 5.37 7.35 17.42
N GLU A 65 4.85 6.38 16.67
CA GLU A 65 5.03 6.26 15.22
C GLU A 65 4.33 7.41 14.47
N LEU A 66 3.11 7.77 14.86
CA LEU A 66 2.41 8.92 14.28
C LEU A 66 3.20 10.23 14.46
N LYS A 67 3.87 10.41 15.60
CA LYS A 67 4.73 11.59 15.83
C LYS A 67 5.95 11.61 14.91
N GLN A 68 6.45 10.46 14.48
CA GLN A 68 7.58 10.38 13.55
C GLN A 68 7.17 10.77 12.13
N LEU A 69 5.93 10.45 11.72
CA LEU A 69 5.40 10.79 10.40
C LEU A 69 5.12 12.28 10.19
N HIS A 70 4.96 13.04 11.27
CA HIS A 70 4.65 14.49 11.22
C HIS A 70 5.87 15.37 11.51
N ARG A 71 7.07 14.80 11.62
CA ARG A 71 8.32 15.56 11.76
C ARG A 71 8.92 15.81 10.38
N ASP A 72 8.30 16.74 9.65
CA ASP A 72 8.86 17.42 8.48
C ASP A 72 8.57 18.93 8.61
#